data_AF-A0A9E2UGS2-F1
#
_entry.id   AF-A0A9E2UGS2-F1
#
_cell.length_a   1.000
_cell.length_b   1.000
_cell.length_c   1.000
_cell.angle_alpha   90.00
_cell.angle_beta   90.00
_cell.angle_gamma   90.00
#
_symmetry.space_group_name_H-M   'P 1'
#
loop_
_entity.id
_entity.type
_entity.pdbx_description
1 polymer ?
#
loop_
_entity_poly.entity_id
_entity_poly.type
_entity_poly.pdbx_seq_one_letter_code
_entity_poly.pdbx_strand_id
1 'polypeptide(L)' 'MVSDLDILRVAHLMMHEFGGDAELEAANCIDRMRGQGDRDALLTWARIQRTIAILDLTTTRTGLPN' A
#
# COMPACT_ATOMS: atom_id res chain seq x y z
N MET A 1 -15.07 8.68 -4.08
CA MET A 1 -13.61 8.73 -4.21
C MET A 1 -12.99 8.61 -2.83
N VAL A 2 -12.09 7.66 -2.62
CA VAL A 2 -11.32 7.53 -1.37
C VAL A 2 -10.36 8.72 -1.24
N SER A 3 -10.29 9.32 -0.05
CA SER A 3 -9.43 10.47 0.21
C SER A 3 -7.96 10.05 0.30
N ASP A 4 -7.03 10.97 0.01
CA ASP A 4 -5.59 10.68 0.18
C ASP A 4 -5.21 10.34 1.63
N LEU A 5 -5.93 10.91 2.60
CA LEU A 5 -5.74 10.60 4.02
C LEU A 5 -6.12 9.14 4.33
N ASP A 6 -7.20 8.64 3.73
CA ASP A 6 -7.62 7.25 3.91
C ASP A 6 -6.60 6.30 3.24
N ILE A 7 -6.11 6.63 2.05
CA ILE A 7 -5.03 5.87 1.40
C ILE A 7 -3.78 5.81 2.29
N LEU A 8 -3.37 6.94 2.86
CA LEU A 8 -2.20 7.02 3.74
C LEU A 8 -2.40 6.22 5.03
N ARG A 9 -3.59 6.32 5.64
CA ARG A 9 -3.93 5.56 6.85
C ARG A 9 -3.88 4.06 6.60
N VAL A 10 -4.46 3.59 5.48
CA VAL A 10 -4.44 2.17 5.11
C VAL A 10 -3.01 1.71 4.83
N ALA A 11 -2.21 2.49 4.09
CA ALA A 11 -0.81 2.17 3.84
C ALA A 11 0.00 2.00 5.14
N HIS A 12 -0.17 2.91 6.11
CA HIS A 12 0.48 2.78 7.41
C HIS A 12 0.00 1.56 8.20
N LEU A 13 -1.30 1.26 8.17
CA LEU A 13 -1.84 0.07 8.83
C LEU A 13 -1.24 -1.20 8.22
N MET A 14 -1.14 -1.28 6.89
CA MET A 14 -0.53 -2.43 6.21
C MET A 14 0.95 -2.57 6.54
N MET A 15 1.72 -1.48 6.55
CA MET A 15 3.13 -1.52 6.96
C MET A 15 3.29 -1.93 8.43
N HIS A 16 2.35 -1.56 9.30
CA HIS A 16 2.35 -2.00 10.68
C HIS A 16 2.02 -3.50 10.84
N GLU A 17 1.06 -4.01 10.05
CA GLU A 17 0.60 -5.39 10.14
C GLU A 17 1.52 -6.39 9.42
N PHE A 18 2.01 -6.02 8.23
CA PHE A 18 2.77 -6.90 7.34
C PHE A 18 4.26 -6.54 7.24
N GLY A 19 4.69 -5.42 7.83
CA GLY A 19 6.09 -5.00 7.78
C GLY A 19 6.59 -4.83 6.34
N GLY A 20 7.71 -5.47 6.01
CA GLY A 20 8.31 -5.45 4.67
C GLY A 20 7.46 -6.13 3.60
N ASP A 21 6.49 -6.96 3.97
CA ASP A 21 5.61 -7.65 3.03
C ASP A 21 4.37 -6.81 2.66
N ALA A 22 4.21 -5.61 3.23
CA ALA A 22 3.03 -4.77 3.01
C ALA A 22 2.79 -4.42 1.53
N GLU A 23 3.85 -4.20 0.75
CA GLU A 23 3.72 -3.93 -0.68
C GLU A 23 3.21 -5.16 -1.45
N LEU A 24 3.71 -6.35 -1.08
CA LEU A 24 3.30 -7.61 -1.67
C LEU A 24 1.83 -7.91 -1.36
N GLU A 25 1.38 -7.68 -0.12
CA GLU A 25 -0.02 -7.86 0.23
C GLU A 25 -0.94 -6.87 -0.50
N ALA A 26 -0.49 -5.64 -0.72
CA ALA A 26 -1.23 -4.70 -1.54
C ALA A 26 -1.34 -5.18 -3.00
N ALA A 27 -0.28 -5.79 -3.55
CA ALA A 27 -0.29 -6.40 -4.89
C ALA A 27 -1.28 -7.58 -4.96
N ASN A 28 -1.30 -8.45 -3.95
CA ASN A 28 -2.26 -9.56 -3.86
C ASN A 28 -3.72 -9.06 -3.87
N CYS A 29 -4.00 -7.94 -3.19
CA CYS A 29 -5.31 -7.31 -3.23
C CYS A 29 -5.68 -6.77 -4.61
N ILE A 30 -4.73 -6.18 -5.35
CA ILE A 30 -4.95 -5.74 -6.74
C ILE A 30 -5.35 -6.92 -7.63
N ASP A 31 -4.62 -8.03 -7.55
CA ASP A 31 -4.93 -9.23 -8.34
C ASP A 31 -6.30 -9.82 -8.00
N ARG A 32 -6.68 -9.82 -6.72
CA ARG A 32 -8.01 -10.22 -6.29
C ARG A 32 -9.10 -9.32 -6.88
N MET A 33 -8.95 -8.01 -6.80
CA MET A 33 -9.93 -7.06 -7.36
C MET A 33 -10.02 -7.15 -8.88
N ARG A 34 -8.89 -7.42 -9.55
CA ARG A 34 -8.85 -7.68 -10.99
C ARG A 34 -9.70 -8.88 -11.38
N GLY A 35 -9.65 -9.96 -10.60
CA GLY A 35 -10.51 -11.13 -10.80
C GLY A 35 -12.00 -10.84 -10.60
N GLN A 36 -12.35 -9.84 -9.80
CA GLN A 36 -13.73 -9.44 -9.52
C GLN A 36 -14.28 -8.39 -10.51
N GLY A 37 -13.41 -7.79 -11.34
CA GLY A 37 -13.81 -6.76 -12.29
C GLY A 37 -14.13 -5.40 -11.66
N ASP A 38 -13.83 -5.20 -10.37
CA ASP A 38 -14.05 -3.94 -9.67
C ASP A 38 -12.90 -2.95 -9.96
N ARG A 39 -13.14 -2.05 -10.90
CA ARG A 39 -12.14 -1.07 -11.35
C ARG A 39 -11.85 0.00 -10.31
N ASP A 40 -12.84 0.38 -9.50
CA ASP A 40 -12.69 1.41 -8.48
C ASP A 40 -11.87 0.88 -7.30
N ALA A 41 -12.12 -0.36 -6.91
CA ALA A 41 -11.30 -1.05 -5.92
C ALA A 41 -9.87 -1.25 -6.45
N LEU A 42 -9.71 -1.65 -7.72
CA LEU A 42 -8.38 -1.80 -8.33
C LEU A 42 -7.58 -0.49 -8.29
N LEU A 43 -8.20 0.64 -8.67
CA LEU A 43 -7.55 1.95 -8.60
C LEU A 43 -7.18 2.34 -7.16
N THR A 44 -8.04 2.03 -6.21
CA THR A 44 -7.81 2.32 -4.78
C THR A 44 -6.62 1.53 -4.25
N TRP A 45 -6.56 0.22 -4.52
CA TRP A 45 -5.44 -0.63 -4.12
C TRP A 45 -4.13 -0.27 -4.82
N ALA A 46 -4.17 0.13 -6.09
CA ALA A 46 -3.00 0.64 -6.79
C ALA A 46 -2.41 1.92 -6.14
N ARG A 47 -3.29 2.81 -5.63
CA ARG A 47 -2.85 3.99 -4.87
C ARG A 47 -2.23 3.60 -3.52
N ILE A 48 -2.82 2.63 -2.82
CA ILE A 48 -2.28 2.11 -1.54
C ILE A 48 -0.89 1.50 -1.75
N GLN A 49 -0.75 0.59 -2.72
CA GLN A 49 0.54 -0.06 -3.03
C GLN A 49 1.63 0.98 -3.32
N ARG A 50 1.32 1.98 -4.15
CA ARG A 50 2.26 3.06 -4.47
C ARG A 50 2.65 3.86 -3.22
N THR A 51 1.71 4.15 -2.33
CA THR A 51 2.00 4.87 -1.09
C THR A 51 2.91 4.05 -0.18
N ILE A 52 2.68 2.73 -0.07
CA ILE A 52 3.56 1.83 0.70
C ILE A 52 4.97 1.85 0.14
N ALA A 53 5.15 1.70 -1.18
CA ALA A 53 6.47 1.75 -1.81
C ALA A 53 7.20 3.09 -1.55
N ILE A 54 6.47 4.21 -1.59
CA ILE A 54 7.04 5.53 -1.25
C ILE A 54 7.46 5.59 0.22
N LEU A 55 6.59 5.15 1.13
CA LEU A 55 6.87 5.16 2.57
C LEU A 55 8.05 4.24 2.91
N ASP A 56 8.12 3.05 2.33
CA ASP A 56 9.21 2.11 2.55
C ASP A 56 10.55 2.65 2.05
N LEU A 57 10.57 3.29 0.87
CA LEU A 57 11.73 4.01 0.37
C LEU A 57 12.16 5.14 1.31
N THR A 58 11.21 5.90 1.87
CA THR A 58 11.54 6.98 2.82
C THR A 58 12.07 6.44 4.14
N THR A 59 11.47 5.38 4.68
CA THR A 59 11.91 4.71 5.91
C THR A 59 13.30 4.12 5.75
N THR A 60 13.55 3.41 4.65
CA THR A 60 14.84 2.80 4.33
C THR A 60 15.93 3.87 4.10
N ARG A 61 15.58 5.00 3.48
CA ARG A 61 16.52 6.12 3.28
C ARG A 61 16.85 6.86 4.58
N THR A 62 15.95 6.85 5.56
CA THR A 62 16.20 7.39 6.91
C THR A 62 16.92 6.41 7.83
N GLY A 63 17.48 5.31 7.31
CA GLY A 63 18.39 4.42 8.03
C GLY A 63 19.65 5.16 8.52
N LEU A 64 19.52 5.88 9.64
CA LEU A 64 20.59 5.99 10.62
C LEU A 64 20.93 4.55 11.04
N PRO A 65 22.20 4.11 10.89
CA PRO A 65 22.60 2.81 11.40
C PRO A 65 22.42 2.81 12.92
N ASN A 66 21.68 1.83 13.43
CA ASN A 66 21.76 1.42 14.84
C ASN A 66 23.04 0.61 15.08
#